data_AF-A0A2V8M7A5-F1
#
_entry.id   AF-A0A2V8M7A5-F1
#
_cell.length_a   1.000
_cell.length_b   1.000
_cell.length_c   1.000
_cell.angle_alpha   90.00
_cell.angle_beta   90.00
_cell.angle_gamma   90.00
#
_symmetry.space_group_name_H-M   'P 1'
#
loop_
_entity.id
_entity.type
_entity.pdbx_description
1 polymer ?
#
loop_
_entity_poly.entity_id
_entity_poly.type
_entity_poly.pdbx_seq_one_letter_code
_entity_poly.pdbx_strand_id
1 'polypeptide(L)'
;MTDSLIERFLDMDLWLVGYGHFAILFASFQVPYRLNWKQDLKSLMPFNRKLLWVQSGFTVLTILAFGTLTLTLHTELLRGDRAALGLACFIGIYWTTRILVDTFYFSHADWPRGLPFVVGHVLLTSLFSVLAASYLGLVIWHTLLKTKV
;
A
#
# COMPACT_ATOMS: atom_id res chain seq x y z
N MET A 1 -3.83 26.84 -16.71
CA MET A 1 -2.73 26.07 -17.32
C MET A 1 -2.06 25.14 -16.29
N THR A 2 -1.89 25.58 -15.04
CA THR A 2 -1.36 24.75 -13.93
C THR A 2 -2.23 23.53 -13.62
N ASP A 3 -3.56 23.69 -13.64
CA ASP A 3 -4.48 22.58 -13.35
C ASP A 3 -4.37 21.43 -14.36
N SER A 4 -4.14 21.72 -15.65
CA SER A 4 -4.00 20.67 -16.66
C SER A 4 -2.69 19.88 -16.53
N LEU A 5 -1.64 20.47 -15.95
CA LEU A 5 -0.38 19.76 -15.68
C LEU A 5 -0.53 18.85 -14.46
N ILE A 6 -1.22 19.34 -13.42
CA ILE A 6 -1.46 18.56 -12.20
C ILE A 6 -2.39 17.39 -12.49
N GLU A 7 -3.47 17.59 -13.27
CA GLU A 7 -4.34 16.48 -13.68
C GLU A 7 -3.59 15.42 -14.48
N ARG A 8 -2.70 15.80 -15.42
CA ARG A 8 -1.85 14.85 -16.13
C ARG A 8 -0.88 14.10 -15.22
N PHE A 9 -0.32 14.79 -14.23
CA PHE A 9 0.55 14.15 -13.24
C PHE A 9 -0.23 13.13 -12.41
N LEU A 10 -1.40 13.50 -11.89
CA LEU A 10 -2.27 12.63 -11.10
C LEU A 10 -2.79 11.43 -11.92
N ASP A 11 -3.09 11.64 -13.20
CA ASP A 11 -3.46 10.57 -14.13
C ASP A 11 -2.35 9.52 -14.26
N MET A 12 -1.13 9.96 -14.55
CA MET A 12 0.03 9.05 -14.63
C MET A 12 0.31 8.37 -13.28
N ASP A 13 0.24 9.13 -12.19
CA ASP A 13 0.48 8.64 -10.84
C ASP A 13 -0.52 7.54 -10.46
N LEU A 14 -1.83 7.73 -10.74
CA LEU A 14 -2.87 6.73 -10.47
C LEU A 14 -2.63 5.40 -11.19
N TRP A 15 -2.14 5.42 -12.43
CA TRP A 15 -1.71 4.19 -13.11
C TRP A 15 -0.54 3.53 -12.39
N LEU A 16 0.49 4.31 -12.03
CA LEU A 16 1.68 3.80 -11.34
C LEU A 16 1.33 3.21 -9.98
N VAL A 17 0.51 3.89 -9.16
CA VAL A 17 0.11 3.38 -7.85
C VAL A 17 -0.87 2.22 -7.95
N GLY A 18 -1.75 2.22 -8.95
CA GLY A 18 -2.63 1.09 -9.24
C GLY A 18 -1.83 -0.19 -9.51
N TYR A 19 -0.82 -0.12 -10.39
CA TYR A 19 0.09 -1.24 -10.64
C TYR A 19 1.04 -1.52 -9.46
N GLY A 20 1.43 -0.49 -8.71
CA GLY A 20 2.28 -0.60 -7.52
C GLY A 20 1.72 -1.54 -6.46
N HIS A 21 0.40 -1.64 -6.32
CA HIS A 21 -0.24 -2.62 -5.44
C HIS A 21 0.12 -4.07 -5.82
N PHE A 22 0.14 -4.38 -7.11
CA PHE A 22 0.50 -5.72 -7.58
C PHE A 22 1.98 -6.02 -7.39
N ALA A 23 2.86 -5.00 -7.44
CA ALA A 23 4.27 -5.15 -7.07
C ALA A 23 4.43 -5.64 -5.61
N ILE A 24 3.58 -5.15 -4.70
CA ILE A 24 3.57 -5.61 -3.29
C ILE A 24 3.17 -7.09 -3.19
N LEU A 25 2.28 -7.58 -4.05
CA LEU A 25 1.88 -8.99 -4.05
C LEU A 25 3.05 -9.92 -4.40
N PHE A 26 3.93 -9.51 -5.32
CA PHE A 26 5.15 -10.27 -5.62
C PHE A 26 6.08 -10.34 -4.40
N ALA A 27 6.28 -9.22 -3.68
CA ALA A 27 7.04 -9.22 -2.44
C ALA A 27 6.38 -10.13 -1.39
N SER A 28 5.05 -10.04 -1.24
CA SER A 28 4.27 -10.81 -0.27
C SER A 28 4.36 -12.32 -0.51
N PHE A 29 4.38 -12.75 -1.78
CA PHE A 29 4.54 -14.16 -2.15
C PHE A 29 5.93 -14.71 -1.80
N GLN A 30 6.98 -13.87 -1.83
CA GLN A 30 8.34 -14.29 -1.53
C GLN A 30 8.61 -14.44 -0.02
N VAL A 31 7.90 -13.68 0.82
CA VAL A 31 8.14 -13.61 2.27
C VAL A 31 8.13 -14.99 2.96
N PRO A 32 7.14 -15.88 2.76
CA PRO A 32 7.13 -17.18 3.43
C PRO A 32 8.36 -18.04 3.14
N TYR A 33 8.92 -17.93 1.94
CA TYR A 33 10.11 -18.67 1.52
C TYR A 33 11.38 -18.02 2.04
N ARG A 34 11.51 -16.69 1.91
CA ARG A 34 12.67 -15.91 2.35
C ARG A 34 12.89 -15.95 3.86
N LEU A 35 11.80 -16.04 4.62
CA LEU A 35 11.82 -16.11 6.08
C LEU A 35 11.67 -17.55 6.61
N ASN A 36 11.75 -18.57 5.76
CA ASN A 36 11.65 -19.98 6.14
C ASN A 36 10.43 -20.30 7.04
N TRP A 37 9.28 -19.67 6.77
CA TRP A 37 8.07 -19.78 7.61
C TRP A 37 7.60 -21.22 7.77
N LYS A 38 7.86 -22.09 6.78
CA LYS A 38 7.53 -23.51 6.86
C LYS A 38 8.19 -24.19 8.07
N GLN A 39 9.41 -23.78 8.43
CA GLN A 39 10.12 -24.34 9.58
C GLN A 39 9.83 -23.52 10.84
N ASP A 40 9.92 -22.19 10.76
CA ASP A 40 9.85 -21.32 11.93
C ASP A 40 8.46 -21.34 12.57
N LEU A 41 7.38 -21.39 11.77
CA LEU A 41 6.01 -21.41 12.28
C LEU A 41 5.57 -22.78 12.83
N LYS A 42 6.43 -23.82 12.77
CA LYS A 42 6.13 -25.13 13.37
C LYS A 42 6.18 -25.11 14.89
N SER A 43 7.03 -24.26 15.46
CA SER A 43 7.14 -24.08 16.92
C SER A 43 5.90 -23.45 17.53
N LEU A 44 5.09 -22.75 16.72
CA LEU A 44 3.86 -22.12 17.14
C LEU A 44 2.72 -23.13 17.31
N MET A 45 1.83 -22.84 18.26
CA MET A 45 0.54 -23.53 18.39
C MET A 45 -0.21 -23.53 17.05
N PRO A 46 -0.88 -24.63 16.66
CA PRO A 46 -1.58 -24.72 15.38
C PRO A 46 -2.57 -23.59 15.12
N PHE A 47 -3.25 -23.11 16.17
CA PHE A 47 -4.16 -21.97 16.09
C PHE A 47 -3.43 -20.68 15.68
N ASN A 48 -2.32 -20.33 16.34
CA ASN A 48 -1.56 -19.11 16.04
C ASN A 48 -1.02 -19.11 14.61
N ARG A 49 -0.58 -20.27 14.11
CA ARG A 49 -0.17 -20.41 12.70
C ARG A 49 -1.34 -20.17 11.74
N LYS A 50 -2.53 -20.70 12.03
CA LYS A 50 -3.73 -20.44 11.21
C LYS A 50 -4.13 -18.97 11.25
N LEU A 51 -4.07 -18.34 12.42
CA LEU A 51 -4.37 -16.92 12.58
C LEU A 51 -3.45 -16.05 11.71
N LEU A 52 -2.14 -16.32 11.72
CA LEU A 52 -1.19 -15.62 10.85
C LEU A 52 -1.53 -15.77 9.37
N TRP A 53 -1.88 -16.97 8.91
CA TRP A 53 -2.26 -17.22 7.52
C TRP A 53 -3.56 -16.52 7.12
N VAL A 54 -4.56 -16.51 8.00
CA VAL A 54 -5.84 -15.82 7.75
C VAL A 54 -5.62 -14.31 7.63
N GLN A 55 -4.88 -13.70 8.57
CA GLN A 55 -4.58 -12.27 8.54
C GLN A 55 -3.75 -11.88 7.31
N SER A 56 -2.77 -12.72 6.94
CA SER A 56 -1.96 -12.54 5.73
C SER A 56 -2.83 -12.63 4.47
N GLY A 57 -3.76 -13.59 4.43
CA GLY A 57 -4.69 -13.76 3.31
C GLY A 57 -5.62 -12.56 3.14
N PHE A 58 -6.18 -12.03 4.22
CA PHE A 58 -6.97 -10.79 4.17
C PHE A 58 -6.13 -9.59 3.72
N THR A 59 -4.89 -9.48 4.19
CA THR A 59 -3.98 -8.40 3.76
C THR A 59 -3.73 -8.45 2.24
N VAL A 60 -3.44 -9.63 1.70
CA VAL A 60 -3.26 -9.84 0.25
C VAL A 60 -4.53 -9.48 -0.53
N LEU A 61 -5.69 -9.93 -0.05
CA LEU A 61 -6.98 -9.62 -0.67
C LEU A 61 -7.26 -8.10 -0.68
N THR A 62 -6.96 -7.40 0.41
CA THR A 62 -7.11 -5.95 0.50
C THR A 62 -6.20 -5.22 -0.49
N ILE A 63 -4.93 -5.62 -0.60
CA ILE A 63 -3.98 -5.02 -1.56
C ILE A 63 -4.45 -5.26 -3.00
N LEU A 64 -4.91 -6.48 -3.30
CA LEU A 64 -5.49 -6.81 -4.61
C LEU A 64 -6.71 -5.95 -4.92
N ALA A 65 -7.59 -5.74 -3.94
CA ALA A 65 -8.77 -4.90 -4.09
C ALA A 65 -8.37 -3.44 -4.32
N PHE A 66 -7.39 -2.90 -3.59
CA PHE A 66 -6.93 -1.52 -3.78
C PHE A 66 -6.35 -1.27 -5.17
N GLY A 67 -5.47 -2.16 -5.63
CA GLY A 67 -4.91 -2.07 -6.99
C GLY A 67 -6.02 -2.17 -8.04
N THR A 68 -6.87 -3.19 -7.94
CA THR A 68 -7.98 -3.40 -8.90
C THR A 68 -8.92 -2.21 -8.93
N LEU A 69 -9.41 -1.76 -7.78
CA LEU A 69 -10.36 -0.65 -7.70
C LEU A 69 -9.75 0.67 -8.17
N THR A 70 -8.46 0.90 -7.93
CA THR A 70 -7.75 2.08 -8.46
C THR A 70 -7.73 2.08 -9.99
N LEU A 71 -7.44 0.94 -10.60
CA LEU A 71 -7.40 0.81 -12.06
C LEU A 71 -8.81 0.86 -12.68
N THR A 72 -9.81 0.24 -12.06
CA THR A 72 -11.18 0.21 -12.60
C THR A 72 -11.93 1.52 -12.39
N LEU A 73 -11.67 2.22 -11.28
CA LEU A 73 -12.30 3.51 -10.95
C LEU A 73 -11.36 4.69 -11.25
N HIS A 74 -10.39 4.49 -12.14
CA HIS A 74 -9.33 5.46 -12.44
C HIS A 74 -9.91 6.81 -12.88
N THR A 75 -10.89 6.78 -13.78
CA THR A 75 -11.53 7.99 -14.32
C THR A 75 -12.32 8.72 -13.23
N GLU A 76 -13.02 7.99 -12.37
CA GLU A 76 -13.80 8.51 -11.25
C GLU A 76 -12.91 9.11 -10.15
N LEU A 77 -11.75 8.48 -9.89
CA LEU A 77 -10.72 8.99 -8.99
C LEU A 77 -10.14 10.31 -9.51
N LEU A 78 -9.78 10.36 -10.80
CA LEU A 78 -9.24 11.57 -11.43
C LEU A 78 -10.27 12.70 -11.54
N ARG A 79 -11.55 12.35 -11.76
CA ARG A 79 -12.66 13.33 -11.76
C ARG A 79 -12.97 13.84 -10.36
N GLY A 80 -12.68 13.06 -9.33
CA GLY A 80 -12.93 13.40 -7.93
C GLY A 80 -14.35 13.06 -7.47
N ASP A 81 -14.92 11.96 -7.98
CA ASP A 81 -16.24 11.51 -7.55
C ASP A 81 -16.23 11.18 -6.05
N ARG A 82 -17.30 11.54 -5.33
CA ARG A 82 -17.33 11.47 -3.85
C ARG A 82 -17.00 10.07 -3.31
N ALA A 83 -17.53 9.02 -3.93
CA ALA A 83 -17.25 7.65 -3.53
C ALA A 83 -15.79 7.24 -3.84
N ALA A 84 -15.26 7.64 -5.00
CA ALA A 84 -13.89 7.38 -5.38
C ALA A 84 -12.88 8.10 -4.46
N LEU A 85 -13.15 9.36 -4.11
CA LEU A 85 -12.35 10.09 -3.11
C LEU A 85 -12.45 9.49 -1.71
N GLY A 86 -13.62 8.97 -1.33
CA GLY A 86 -13.78 8.21 -0.09
C GLY A 86 -12.89 6.96 -0.07
N LEU A 87 -12.86 6.22 -1.18
CA LEU A 87 -11.96 5.07 -1.35
C LEU A 87 -10.49 5.50 -1.32
N ALA A 88 -10.09 6.54 -2.05
CA ALA A 88 -8.73 7.07 -2.03
C ALA A 88 -8.29 7.46 -0.62
N CYS A 89 -9.14 8.18 0.11
CA CYS A 89 -8.88 8.55 1.50
C CYS A 89 -8.64 7.32 2.38
N PHE A 90 -9.49 6.30 2.26
CA PHE A 90 -9.33 5.05 2.99
C PHE A 90 -8.01 4.35 2.66
N ILE A 91 -7.64 4.24 1.37
CA ILE A 91 -6.37 3.64 0.94
C ILE A 91 -5.17 4.44 1.48
N GLY A 92 -5.22 5.77 1.40
CA GLY A 92 -4.19 6.66 1.94
C GLY A 92 -3.99 6.48 3.45
N ILE A 93 -5.08 6.41 4.22
CA ILE A 93 -5.05 6.15 5.67
C ILE A 93 -4.49 4.76 5.97
N TYR A 94 -4.88 3.74 5.19
CA TYR A 94 -4.36 2.38 5.36
C TYR A 94 -2.84 2.34 5.21
N TRP A 95 -2.30 2.90 4.12
CA TRP A 95 -0.86 2.91 3.88
C TRP A 95 -0.09 3.77 4.90
N THR A 96 -0.67 4.91 5.30
CA THR A 96 -0.11 5.74 6.37
C THR A 96 -0.02 4.94 7.66
N THR A 97 -1.11 4.26 8.05
CA THR A 97 -1.14 3.41 9.25
C THR A 97 -0.10 2.29 9.14
N ARG A 98 0.04 1.66 7.97
CA ARG A 98 1.05 0.62 7.73
C ARG A 98 2.48 1.12 7.97
N ILE A 99 2.80 2.35 7.55
CA ILE A 99 4.11 3.00 7.77
C ILE A 99 4.31 3.32 9.27
N LEU A 100 3.28 3.86 9.93
CA LEU A 100 3.35 4.18 11.36
C LEU A 100 3.58 2.92 12.20
N VAL A 101 2.87 1.83 11.89
CA VAL A 101 3.10 0.52 12.54
C VAL A 101 4.52 0.03 12.25
N ASP A 102 4.99 0.13 11.01
CA ASP A 102 6.37 -0.25 10.65
C ASP A 102 7.42 0.50 11.46
N THR A 103 7.20 1.81 11.65
CA THR A 103 8.17 2.73 12.27
C THR A 103 8.14 2.66 13.80
N PHE A 104 6.95 2.57 14.40
CA PHE A 104 6.77 2.72 15.85
C PHE A 104 6.56 1.39 16.59
N TYR A 105 6.06 0.36 15.91
CA TYR A 105 5.79 -0.93 16.54
C TYR A 105 6.92 -1.94 16.32
N PHE A 106 7.50 -2.01 15.11
CA PHE A 106 8.57 -2.96 14.81
C PHE A 106 9.94 -2.38 15.14
N SER A 107 10.70 -3.05 16.01
CA SER A 107 12.07 -2.67 16.30
C SER A 107 13.01 -3.19 15.21
N HIS A 108 14.06 -2.44 14.89
CA HIS A 108 15.13 -2.91 13.99
C HIS A 108 15.80 -4.20 14.51
N ALA A 109 15.74 -4.47 15.81
CA ALA A 109 16.26 -5.69 16.41
C ALA A 109 15.48 -6.95 16.00
N ASP A 110 14.21 -6.80 15.62
CA ASP A 110 13.32 -7.92 15.26
C ASP A 110 13.48 -8.32 13.79
N TRP A 111 14.19 -7.51 12.99
CA TRP A 111 14.35 -7.74 11.56
C TRP A 111 15.49 -8.73 11.24
N PRO A 112 15.27 -9.65 10.29
CA PRO A 112 16.32 -10.54 9.81
C PRO A 112 17.46 -9.73 9.21
N ARG A 113 18.69 -10.07 9.63
CA ARG A 113 19.89 -9.38 9.18
C ARG A 113 20.26 -9.81 7.76
N GLY A 114 20.85 -8.89 7.01
CA GLY A 114 21.41 -9.16 5.69
C GLY A 114 20.97 -8.13 4.65
N LEU A 115 21.85 -7.86 3.69
CA LEU A 115 21.62 -6.86 2.65
C LEU A 115 20.29 -7.03 1.90
N PRO A 116 19.85 -8.24 1.52
CA PRO A 116 18.57 -8.40 0.82
C PRO A 116 17.34 -7.97 1.64
N PHE A 117 17.37 -8.16 2.97
CA PHE A 117 16.27 -7.79 3.85
C PHE A 117 16.21 -6.28 4.08
N VAL A 118 17.37 -5.63 4.23
CA VAL A 118 17.45 -4.16 4.33
C VAL A 118 16.95 -3.51 3.05
N VAL A 119 17.43 -3.97 1.88
CA VAL A 119 17.00 -3.45 0.58
C VAL A 119 15.49 -3.68 0.39
N GLY A 120 15.00 -4.89 0.69
CA GLY A 120 13.57 -5.19 0.58
C GLY A 120 12.70 -4.31 1.49
N HIS A 121 13.14 -4.07 2.72
CA HIS A 121 12.45 -3.20 3.67
C HIS A 121 12.41 -1.75 3.17
N VAL A 122 13.54 -1.18 2.76
CA VAL A 122 13.60 0.19 2.21
C VAL A 122 12.71 0.33 0.98
N LEU A 123 12.75 -0.64 0.06
CA LEU A 123 11.91 -0.62 -1.14
C LEU A 123 10.42 -0.67 -0.81
N LEU A 124 10.00 -1.56 0.10
CA LEU A 124 8.61 -1.68 0.52
C LEU A 124 8.11 -0.42 1.24
N THR A 125 8.88 0.09 2.19
CA THR A 125 8.49 1.29 2.95
C THR A 125 8.47 2.53 2.05
N SER A 126 9.38 2.63 1.08
CA SER A 126 9.33 3.68 0.05
C SER A 126 8.07 3.56 -0.81
N LEU A 127 7.72 2.35 -1.25
CA LEU A 127 6.50 2.11 -2.02
C LEU A 127 5.24 2.46 -1.23
N PHE A 128 5.15 2.05 0.05
CA PHE A 128 4.03 2.44 0.92
C PHE A 128 3.93 3.96 1.08
N SER A 129 5.07 4.64 1.18
CA SER A 129 5.12 6.11 1.30
C SER A 129 4.61 6.79 0.04
N VAL A 130 5.02 6.30 -1.14
CA VAL A 130 4.49 6.78 -2.43
C VAL A 130 2.98 6.56 -2.50
N LEU A 131 2.50 5.35 -2.20
CA LEU A 131 1.07 5.05 -2.20
C LEU A 131 0.30 6.00 -1.28
N ALA A 132 0.73 6.15 -0.03
CA ALA A 132 0.10 7.06 0.93
C ALA A 132 0.08 8.51 0.42
N ALA A 133 1.21 9.01 -0.09
CA ALA A 133 1.34 10.36 -0.60
C ALA A 133 0.44 10.61 -1.82
N SER A 134 0.38 9.67 -2.76
CA SER A 134 -0.45 9.75 -3.96
C SER A 134 -1.94 9.86 -3.64
N TYR A 135 -2.48 8.95 -2.81
CA TYR A 135 -3.90 8.97 -2.50
C TYR A 135 -4.31 10.15 -1.61
N LEU A 136 -3.51 10.48 -0.59
CA LEU A 136 -3.79 11.65 0.25
C LEU A 136 -3.62 12.95 -0.54
N GLY A 137 -2.61 13.02 -1.41
CA GLY A 137 -2.38 14.13 -2.32
C GLY A 137 -3.56 14.35 -3.27
N LEU A 138 -4.09 13.29 -3.88
CA LEU A 138 -5.29 13.34 -4.71
C LEU A 138 -6.49 13.89 -3.93
N VAL A 139 -6.74 13.39 -2.72
CA VAL A 139 -7.84 13.85 -1.87
C VAL A 139 -7.67 15.33 -1.49
N ILE A 140 -6.46 15.74 -1.08
CA ILE A 140 -6.13 17.13 -0.74
C ILE A 140 -6.34 18.04 -1.95
N TRP A 141 -5.88 17.62 -3.13
CA TRP A 141 -6.04 18.36 -4.37
C TRP A 141 -7.52 18.65 -4.66
N HIS A 142 -8.37 17.61 -4.65
CA HIS A 142 -9.79 17.77 -4.92
C HIS A 142 -10.57 18.54 -3.85
N THR A 143 -10.19 18.41 -2.57
CA THR A 143 -10.97 18.99 -1.46
C THR A 143 -10.55 20.40 -1.09
N LEU A 144 -9.26 20.73 -1.17
CA LEU A 144 -8.71 22.00 -0.65
C LEU A 144 -8.22 22.95 -1.75
N LEU A 145 -7.80 22.43 -2.90
CA LEU A 145 -7.16 23.23 -3.95
C LEU A 145 -8.12 23.47 -5.12
N LYS A 146 -8.80 22.43 -5.61
CA LYS A 146 -9.75 22.52 -6.74
C LYS A 146 -11.07 23.23 -6.38
N THR A 147 -11.44 23.29 -5.10
CA THR A 147 -12.64 24.03 -4.63
C THR A 147 -12.40 25.53 -4.45
N LYS A 148 -11.14 25.99 -4.49
CA LYS A 148 -10.75 27.40 -4.29
C LYS A 148 -10.43 28.14 -5.59
N VAL A 149 -10.45 27.45 -6.73
CA VAL A 149 -10.25 27.99 -8.09
C VAL A 149 -11.60 28.02 -8.79
#